data_AF-A0A9X4B070-F1
#
_entry.id   AF-A0A9X4B070-F1
#
_cell.length_a   1.000
_cell.length_b   1.000
_cell.length_c   1.000
_cell.angle_alpha   90.00
_cell.angle_beta   90.00
_cell.angle_gamma   90.00
#
_symmetry.space_group_name_H-M   'P 1'
#
loop_
_entity.id
_entity.type
_entity.pdbx_description
1 polymer ?
#
loop_
_entity_poly.entity_id
_entity_poly.type
_entity_poly.pdbx_seq_one_letter_code
_entity_poly.pdbx_strand_id
1 'polypeptide(L)'
;MTNKITYTKHIEMSADEMANLAVWDRVVLRAWQDPEFRQKLTDDPNAVLSELGFKIPAGVRFVVVENTSDRRHIVLPSAPSGDVSVLPLDTSPLHDYDPGF
;
A
#
# COMPACT_ATOMS: atom_id res chain seq x y z
N MET A 1 -28.66 7.37 -22.11
CA MET A 1 -28.75 6.28 -21.11
C MET A 1 -27.35 6.07 -20.56
N THR A 2 -27.06 6.52 -19.34
CA THR A 2 -25.70 6.59 -18.79
C THR A 2 -25.30 5.28 -18.13
N ASN A 3 -24.30 4.60 -18.69
CA ASN A 3 -23.70 3.40 -18.11
C ASN A 3 -22.76 3.81 -16.96
N LYS A 4 -23.25 3.71 -15.72
CA LYS A 4 -22.40 3.76 -14.52
C LYS A 4 -21.62 2.46 -14.43
N ILE A 5 -20.33 2.49 -14.74
CA ILE A 5 -19.43 1.37 -14.47
C ILE A 5 -19.01 1.47 -12.99
N THR A 6 -19.76 0.83 -12.11
CA THR A 6 -19.39 0.73 -10.69
C THR A 6 -18.39 -0.41 -10.53
N TYR A 7 -17.10 -0.09 -10.35
CA TYR A 7 -16.06 -1.08 -10.08
C TYR A 7 -16.04 -1.42 -8.59
N THR A 8 -16.94 -2.29 -8.14
CA THR A 8 -16.91 -2.81 -6.76
C THR A 8 -16.02 -4.04 -6.73
N LYS A 9 -14.74 -3.88 -6.38
CA LYS A 9 -13.88 -5.01 -6.02
C LYS A 9 -14.39 -5.57 -4.68
N HIS A 10 -15.11 -6.67 -4.71
CA HIS A 10 -15.46 -7.43 -3.50
C HIS A 10 -14.16 -8.04 -2.97
N ILE A 11 -13.52 -7.36 -2.01
CA ILE A 11 -12.36 -7.92 -1.31
C ILE A 11 -12.95 -8.70 -0.15
N GLU A 12 -13.09 -10.02 -0.31
CA GLU A 12 -13.33 -10.90 0.83
C GLU A 12 -12.09 -10.85 1.72
N MET A 13 -12.25 -10.33 2.94
CA MET A 13 -11.18 -10.27 3.94
C MET A 13 -11.43 -11.38 4.97
N SER A 14 -10.39 -12.15 5.27
CA SER A 14 -10.39 -13.12 6.35
C SER A 14 -10.54 -12.44 7.72
N ALA A 15 -10.95 -13.21 8.74
CA ALA A 15 -11.06 -12.70 10.11
C ALA A 15 -9.72 -12.16 10.64
N ASP A 16 -8.60 -12.79 10.27
CA ASP A 16 -7.26 -12.33 10.64
C ASP A 16 -6.90 -11.00 9.97
N GLU A 17 -7.26 -10.81 8.70
CA GLU A 17 -7.06 -9.54 8.00
C GLU A 17 -7.90 -8.41 8.62
N MET A 18 -9.14 -8.71 9.00
CA MET A 18 -10.00 -7.75 9.72
C MET A 18 -9.42 -7.36 11.08
N ALA A 19 -8.90 -8.33 11.84
CA ALA A 19 -8.23 -8.06 13.11
C ALA A 19 -6.96 -7.23 12.93
N ASN A 20 -6.17 -7.53 11.90
CA ASN A 20 -4.95 -6.81 11.57
C ASN A 20 -5.21 -5.33 11.21
N LEU A 21 -6.31 -5.00 10.54
CA LEU A 21 -6.68 -3.61 10.25
C LEU A 21 -6.83 -2.78 11.54
N ALA A 22 -7.53 -3.32 12.55
CA ALA A 22 -7.72 -2.62 13.82
C ALA A 22 -6.41 -2.43 14.60
N VAL A 23 -5.45 -3.35 14.44
CA VAL A 23 -4.09 -3.20 15.00
C VAL A 23 -3.33 -2.13 14.23
N TRP A 24 -3.42 -2.12 12.90
CA TRP A 24 -2.70 -1.21 12.03
C TRP A 24 -3.01 0.25 12.31
N ASP A 25 -4.28 0.61 12.50
CA ASP A 25 -4.66 1.99 12.82
C ASP A 25 -3.96 2.51 14.08
N ARG A 26 -3.88 1.68 15.13
CA ARG A 26 -3.18 2.05 16.38
C ARG A 26 -1.67 2.17 16.17
N VAL A 27 -1.08 1.30 15.34
CA VAL A 27 0.35 1.35 15.00
C VAL A 27 0.68 2.68 14.32
N VAL A 28 -0.11 3.07 13.32
CA VAL A 28 0.09 4.32 12.58
C VAL A 28 -0.05 5.54 13.50
N LEU A 29 -1.13 5.59 14.29
CA LEU A 29 -1.35 6.69 15.25
C LEU A 29 -0.19 6.82 16.24
N ARG A 30 0.29 5.70 16.77
CA ARG A 30 1.42 5.69 17.70
C ARG A 30 2.72 6.13 17.03
N ALA A 31 3.00 5.68 15.80
CA ALA A 31 4.18 6.08 15.05
C ALA A 31 4.23 7.59 14.75
N TRP A 32 3.08 8.26 14.62
CA TRP A 32 3.02 9.71 14.48
C TRP A 32 3.31 10.48 15.78
N GLN A 33 2.95 9.91 16.93
CA GLN A 33 3.06 10.59 18.22
C GLN A 33 4.36 10.26 18.97
N ASP A 34 4.95 9.10 18.69
CA ASP A 34 6.10 8.54 19.41
C ASP A 34 7.26 8.25 18.43
N PRO A 35 8.25 9.15 18.34
CA PRO A 35 9.41 8.97 17.47
C PRO A 35 10.24 7.73 17.79
N GLU A 36 10.33 7.32 19.05
CA GLU A 36 11.10 6.13 19.46
C GLU A 36 10.38 4.85 19.00
N PHE A 37 9.05 4.81 19.13
CA PHE A 37 8.24 3.72 18.57
C PHE A 37 8.36 3.66 17.05
N ARG A 38 8.31 4.80 16.35
CA ARG A 38 8.49 4.85 14.89
C ARG A 38 9.86 4.31 14.47
N GLN A 39 10.91 4.63 15.21
CA GLN A 39 12.25 4.09 14.95
C GLN A 39 12.25 2.56 15.09
N LYS A 40 11.72 2.02 16.21
CA LYS A 40 11.61 0.57 16.43
C LYS A 40 10.79 -0.13 15.34
N LEU A 41 9.68 0.47 14.93
CA LEU A 41 8.82 -0.06 13.86
C LEU A 41 9.56 -0.10 12.51
N THR A 42 10.47 0.84 12.26
CA THR A 42 11.28 0.88 11.04
C THR A 42 12.40 -0.18 11.08
N ASP A 43 13.01 -0.38 12.26
CA ASP A 43 14.15 -1.29 12.44
C ASP A 43 13.73 -2.77 12.45
N ASP A 44 12.67 -3.12 13.17
CA ASP A 44 12.12 -4.49 13.22
C ASP A 44 10.57 -4.49 13.24
N PRO A 45 9.94 -4.28 12.06
CA PRO A 45 8.49 -4.23 11.97
C PRO A 45 7.82 -5.54 12.37
N ASN A 46 8.45 -6.69 12.08
CA ASN A 46 7.87 -7.99 12.38
C ASN A 46 7.74 -8.20 13.90
N ALA A 47 8.78 -7.85 14.67
CA ALA A 47 8.74 -7.95 16.12
C ALA A 47 7.68 -7.01 16.71
N VAL A 48 7.71 -5.72 16.32
CA VAL A 48 6.78 -4.70 16.84
C VAL A 48 5.33 -5.04 16.52
N LEU A 49 5.04 -5.47 15.29
CA LEU A 49 3.68 -5.82 14.88
C LEU A 49 3.18 -7.07 15.62
N SER A 50 4.03 -8.09 15.79
CA SER A 50 3.68 -9.31 16.52
C SER A 50 3.35 -9.04 17.99
N GLU A 51 4.13 -8.17 18.65
CA GLU A 51 3.87 -7.74 20.04
C GLU A 51 2.50 -7.06 20.21
N LEU A 52 2.04 -6.35 19.16
CA LEU A 52 0.75 -5.67 19.13
C LEU A 52 -0.41 -6.57 18.70
N GLY A 53 -0.14 -7.87 18.50
CA GLY A 53 -1.14 -8.87 18.13
C GLY A 53 -1.43 -8.97 16.63
N PHE A 54 -0.62 -8.32 15.78
CA PHE A 54 -0.73 -8.44 14.34
C PHE A 54 -0.34 -9.85 13.89
N LYS A 55 -1.20 -10.50 13.10
CA LYS A 55 -0.95 -11.82 12.52
C LYS A 55 -0.15 -11.67 11.24
N ILE A 56 1.14 -11.99 11.31
CA ILE A 56 2.06 -11.98 10.17
C ILE A 56 1.85 -13.26 9.35
N PRO A 57 1.47 -13.16 8.06
CA PRO A 57 1.35 -14.34 7.21
C PRO A 57 2.70 -15.03 7.01
N ALA A 58 2.67 -16.36 6.86
CA ALA A 58 3.90 -17.14 6.67
C ALA A 58 4.66 -16.70 5.41
N GLY A 59 5.97 -16.53 5.54
CA GLY A 59 6.84 -16.11 4.44
C GLY A 59 6.77 -14.61 4.07
N VAL A 60 5.99 -13.81 4.80
CA VAL A 60 5.91 -12.37 4.59
C VAL A 60 6.98 -11.65 5.42
N ARG A 61 7.67 -10.72 4.77
CA ARG A 61 8.58 -9.76 5.42
C ARG A 61 8.00 -8.37 5.29
N PHE A 62 7.76 -7.70 6.42
CA PHE A 62 7.39 -6.30 6.41
C PHE A 62 8.63 -5.40 6.27
N VAL A 63 8.46 -4.32 5.52
CA VAL A 63 9.42 -3.23 5.42
C VAL A 63 8.63 -1.95 5.62
N VAL A 64 9.06 -1.13 6.57
CA VAL A 64 8.44 0.17 6.86
C VAL A 64 9.40 1.25 6.40
N VAL A 65 8.87 2.21 5.65
CA VAL A 65 9.63 3.37 5.14
C VAL A 65 8.86 4.64 5.45
N GLU A 66 9.57 5.66 5.92
CA GLU A 66 8.99 6.96 6.23
C GLU A 66 9.07 7.89 5.01
N ASN A 67 7.98 8.60 4.73
CA ASN A 67 7.99 9.72 3.80
C ASN A 67 8.42 10.99 4.53
N THR A 68 9.32 11.75 3.92
CA THR A 68 9.82 13.04 4.42
C THR A 68 9.42 14.17 3.47
N SER A 69 9.81 15.41 3.78
CA SER A 69 9.58 16.57 2.90
C SER A 69 10.30 16.44 1.56
N ASP A 70 11.42 15.73 1.52
CA ASP A 70 12.29 15.54 0.36
C ASP A 70 12.22 14.13 -0.26
N ARG A 71 11.58 13.17 0.41
CA ARG A 71 11.50 11.78 -0.06
C ARG A 71 10.09 11.20 0.03
N ARG A 72 9.63 10.62 -1.07
CA ARG A 72 8.33 9.95 -1.20
C ARG A 72 8.55 8.53 -1.71
N HIS A 73 7.84 7.56 -1.13
CA HIS A 73 7.88 6.16 -1.54
C HIS A 73 6.60 5.78 -2.30
N ILE A 74 6.74 5.00 -3.36
CA ILE A 74 5.64 4.43 -4.14
C ILE A 74 5.84 2.93 -4.16
N VAL A 75 4.80 2.18 -3.78
CA VAL A 75 4.81 0.71 -3.85
C VAL A 75 4.47 0.30 -5.28
N LEU A 76 5.37 -0.45 -5.91
CA LEU A 76 5.15 -1.05 -7.22
C LEU A 76 4.83 -2.54 -7.05
N PRO A 77 3.96 -3.11 -7.90
CA PRO A 77 3.82 -4.56 -7.98
C PRO A 77 5.14 -5.19 -8.44
N SER A 78 5.27 -6.50 -8.23
CA SER A 78 6.36 -7.28 -8.83
C SER A 78 6.42 -7.01 -10.33
N ALA A 79 7.66 -6.94 -10.86
CA ALA A 79 7.85 -6.83 -12.30
C ALA A 79 7.08 -7.96 -13.01
N PRO A 80 6.37 -7.66 -14.11
CA PRO A 80 5.65 -8.68 -14.84
C PRO A 80 6.61 -9.75 -15.35
N SER A 81 6.22 -11.02 -15.22
CA SER A 81 6.99 -12.15 -15.74
C SER A 81 6.79 -12.24 -17.26
N GLY A 82 7.83 -11.98 -18.06
CA GLY A 82 7.77 -12.10 -19.52
C GLY A 82 8.60 -11.05 -20.26
N ASP A 83 8.52 -11.06 -21.58
CA ASP A 83 9.17 -10.04 -22.41
C ASP A 83 8.35 -8.73 -22.32
N VAL A 84 8.87 -7.78 -21.55
CA VAL A 84 8.16 -6.52 -21.26
C VAL A 84 8.48 -5.53 -22.36
N SER A 85 7.57 -5.39 -23.32
CA SER A 85 7.65 -4.31 -24.31
C SER A 85 7.32 -3.00 -23.61
N VAL A 86 8.32 -2.17 -23.35
CA VAL A 86 8.09 -0.78 -22.98
C VAL A 86 7.61 -0.08 -24.25
N LEU A 87 6.29 -0.01 -24.43
CA LEU A 87 5.75 0.91 -25.42
C LEU A 87 6.22 2.31 -25.03
N PRO A 88 6.77 3.09 -25.98
CA PRO A 88 7.10 4.48 -25.69
C PRO A 88 5.83 5.15 -25.16
N LEU A 89 6.00 5.93 -24.09
CA LEU A 89 4.92 6.78 -23.59
C LEU A 89 4.42 7.59 -24.79
N ASP A 90 3.13 7.54 -25.05
CA ASP A 90 2.53 8.35 -26.10
C ASP A 90 2.70 9.83 -25.71
N THR A 91 3.67 10.49 -26.31
CA THR A 91 3.94 11.92 -26.13
C THR A 91 3.19 12.76 -27.14
N SER A 92 2.27 12.17 -27.92
CA SER A 92 1.36 12.95 -28.75
C SER A 92 0.66 13.97 -27.84
N PRO A 93 0.54 15.25 -28.26
CA PRO A 93 -0.20 16.22 -27.50
C PRO A 93 -1.56 15.62 -27.18
N LEU A 94 -1.96 15.63 -25.89
CA LEU A 94 -3.24 15.12 -25.40
C LEU A 94 -4.31 15.47 -26.43
N HIS A 95 -4.65 14.51 -27.30
CA HIS A 95 -5.73 14.70 -28.24
C HIS A 95 -6.94 14.82 -27.37
N ASP A 96 -7.69 15.94 -27.49
CA ASP A 96 -8.81 16.32 -26.63
C ASP A 96 -9.41 15.09 -25.96
N TYR A 97 -8.90 14.77 -24.76
CA TYR A 97 -9.42 13.67 -23.99
C TYR A 97 -10.78 14.20 -23.59
N ASP A 98 -11.77 13.83 -24.38
CA ASP A 98 -13.18 14.05 -24.10
C ASP A 98 -13.59 12.90 -23.18
N PRO A 99 -13.61 13.09 -21.85
CA PRO A 99 -14.07 12.05 -20.94
C PRO A 99 -15.54 11.70 -21.13
N GLY A 100 -16.28 12.40 -22.01
CA GLY A 100 -17.68 12.14 -22.30
C GLY A 100 -18.60 12.41 -21.10
N PHE A 101 -18.26 13.39 -20.25
CA PHE A 101 -19.13 13.84 -19.17
C PHE A 101 -20.24 14.77 -19.67
#